data_AF-A0A444QZH5-F1
#
_entry.id   AF-A0A444QZH5-F1
#
_cell.length_a   1.000
_cell.length_b   1.000
_cell.length_c   1.000
_cell.angle_alpha   90.00
_cell.angle_beta   90.00
_cell.angle_gamma   90.00
#
_symmetry.space_group_name_H-M   'P 1'
#
loop_
_entity.id
_entity.type
_entity.pdbx_description
1 polymer ?
#
loop_
_entity_poly.entity_id
_entity_poly.type
_entity_poly.pdbx_seq_one_letter_code
_entity_poly.pdbx_strand_id
1 'polypeptide(L)'
;THEVGWSHVFFFMGGLGIVISFIWLKVIHEPNQHPGVNQKELEYIAAGGALINMDQQNTKVKVPFSVKWGQIKQLLGSRMMIGVYIGQYCINALTYFFITWFPVYLVQARGMSILKAGFVASVPAVCGFIGGVLGGIISDWLMRRTGSLNIARKTPIVMGMLLSMVMVFCN
;
A
#
# COMPACT_ATOMS: atom_id res chain seq x y z
N THR A 1 -17.48 5.34 -36.42
CA THR A 1 -18.15 4.86 -35.20
C THR A 1 -17.43 5.47 -34.01
N HIS A 2 -17.81 6.71 -33.67
CA HIS A 2 -17.27 7.50 -32.57
C HIS A 2 -18.24 7.38 -31.39
N GLU A 3 -18.18 6.30 -30.61
CA GLU A 3 -19.27 5.96 -29.67
C GLU A 3 -18.79 5.75 -28.22
N VAL A 4 -17.63 6.28 -27.84
CA VAL A 4 -17.23 6.34 -26.42
C VAL A 4 -16.37 7.57 -26.15
N GLY A 5 -17.00 8.65 -25.72
CA GLY A 5 -16.34 9.80 -25.12
C GLY A 5 -15.75 9.46 -23.75
N TRP A 6 -14.78 10.26 -23.30
CA TRP A 6 -14.10 10.12 -22.00
C TRP A 6 -15.07 10.04 -20.80
N SER A 7 -16.25 10.65 -20.92
CA SER A 7 -17.32 10.62 -19.92
C SER A 7 -17.84 9.21 -19.61
N HIS A 8 -17.87 8.28 -20.58
CA HIS A 8 -18.32 6.91 -20.34
C HIS A 8 -17.41 6.15 -19.37
N VAL A 9 -16.13 6.50 -19.29
CA VAL A 9 -15.20 5.92 -18.31
C VAL A 9 -15.65 6.27 -16.88
N PHE A 10 -16.16 7.48 -16.66
CA PHE A 10 -16.68 7.90 -15.36
C PHE A 10 -17.98 7.19 -15.00
N PHE A 11 -18.91 7.06 -15.95
CA PHE A 11 -20.14 6.32 -15.71
C PHE A 11 -19.88 4.83 -15.45
N PHE A 12 -18.96 4.22 -16.19
CA PHE A 12 -18.58 2.82 -16.00
C PHE A 12 -17.90 2.60 -14.64
N MET A 13 -16.87 3.39 -14.31
CA MET A 13 -16.16 3.28 -13.03
C MET A 13 -17.06 3.63 -11.83
N GLY A 14 -17.93 4.63 -11.97
CA GLY A 14 -18.91 5.01 -10.96
C GLY A 14 -19.94 3.92 -10.71
N GLY A 15 -20.53 3.37 -11.78
CA GLY A 15 -21.47 2.25 -11.70
C GLY A 15 -20.84 1.01 -11.07
N LEU A 16 -19.61 0.66 -11.49
CA LEU A 16 -18.84 -0.43 -10.89
C LEU A 16 -18.60 -0.19 -9.38
N GLY A 17 -18.25 1.03 -8.99
CA GLY A 17 -18.05 1.39 -7.59
C GLY A 17 -19.31 1.22 -6.74
N ILE A 18 -20.49 1.58 -7.28
CA ILE A 18 -21.78 1.37 -6.61
C ILE A 18 -22.05 -0.13 -6.41
N VAL A 19 -21.86 -0.95 -7.45
CA VAL A 19 -22.04 -2.40 -7.37
C VAL A 19 -21.10 -3.01 -6.34
N ILE A 20 -19.82 -2.63 -6.34
CA ILE A 20 -18.84 -3.09 -5.36
C ILE A 20 -19.23 -2.68 -3.94
N SER A 21 -19.75 -1.47 -3.75
CA SER A 21 -20.22 -0.99 -2.44
C SER A 21 -21.35 -1.87 -1.89
N PHE A 22 -22.34 -2.23 -2.72
CA PHE A 22 -23.40 -3.14 -2.31
C PHE A 22 -22.87 -4.54 -1.98
N ILE A 23 -21.91 -5.06 -2.74
CA ILE A 23 -21.24 -6.33 -2.43
C ILE A 23 -20.48 -6.23 -1.11
N TRP A 24 -19.74 -5.15 -0.89
CA TRP A 24 -18.97 -4.90 0.32
C TRP A 24 -19.86 -4.93 1.56
N LEU A 25 -20.99 -4.23 1.53
CA LEU A 25 -21.97 -4.22 2.63
C LEU A 25 -22.56 -5.59 2.93
N LYS A 26 -22.65 -6.48 1.92
CA LYS A 26 -23.19 -7.82 2.08
C LYS A 26 -22.13 -8.85 2.48
N VAL A 27 -20.87 -8.64 2.12
CA VAL A 27 -19.81 -9.64 2.30
C VAL A 27 -18.99 -9.34 3.55
N ILE A 28 -18.65 -8.08 3.80
CA ILE A 28 -17.75 -7.71 4.90
C ILE A 28 -18.56 -7.41 6.14
N HIS A 29 -18.44 -8.34 7.09
CA HIS A 29 -18.98 -8.22 8.44
C HIS A 29 -17.81 -8.16 9.42
N GLU A 30 -18.06 -7.60 10.61
CA GLU A 30 -17.10 -7.65 11.71
C GLU A 30 -16.74 -9.11 12.03
N PRO A 31 -15.50 -9.39 12.47
CA PRO A 31 -15.10 -10.75 12.85
C PRO A 31 -16.06 -11.40 13.84
N ASN A 32 -16.61 -10.60 14.77
CA ASN A 32 -17.57 -11.03 15.79
C ASN A 32 -19.00 -11.26 15.26
N GLN A 33 -19.33 -10.73 14.08
CA GLN A 33 -20.66 -10.80 13.47
C GLN A 33 -20.68 -11.60 12.16
N HIS A 34 -19.55 -12.18 11.76
CA HIS A 34 -19.44 -12.89 10.49
C HIS A 34 -20.12 -14.26 10.59
N PRO A 35 -21.16 -14.54 9.77
CA PRO A 35 -22.00 -15.74 9.91
C PRO A 35 -21.26 -17.06 9.62
N GLY A 36 -20.06 -16.99 9.05
CA GLY A 36 -19.22 -18.16 8.74
C GLY A 36 -18.00 -18.37 9.65
N VAL A 37 -17.82 -17.56 10.70
CA VAL A 37 -16.65 -17.67 11.59
C VAL A 37 -16.94 -18.64 12.74
N ASN A 38 -16.01 -19.56 12.99
CA ASN A 38 -16.11 -20.53 14.08
C ASN A 38 -15.45 -19.99 15.36
N GLN A 39 -15.96 -20.39 16.53
CA GLN A 39 -15.41 -19.98 17.84
C GLN A 39 -13.90 -20.28 17.96
N LYS A 40 -13.45 -21.41 17.38
CA LYS A 40 -12.04 -21.81 17.33
C LYS A 40 -11.16 -20.87 16.48
N GLU A 41 -11.70 -20.28 15.42
CA GLU A 41 -10.99 -19.29 14.60
C GLU A 41 -10.88 -17.96 15.33
N LEU A 42 -11.94 -17.54 16.05
CA LEU A 42 -11.89 -16.34 16.90
C LEU A 42 -10.84 -16.46 18.00
N GLU A 43 -10.74 -17.62 18.66
CA GLU A 43 -9.72 -17.89 19.67
C GLU A 43 -8.31 -17.89 19.08
N TYR A 44 -8.12 -18.45 17.89
CA TYR A 44 -6.83 -18.40 17.18
C TYR A 44 -6.42 -16.97 16.82
N ILE A 45 -7.36 -16.17 16.31
CA ILE A 45 -7.15 -14.77 15.94
C ILE A 45 -6.82 -13.94 17.20
N ALA A 46 -7.55 -14.16 18.29
CA ALA A 46 -7.29 -13.53 19.59
C ALA A 46 -5.91 -13.90 20.16
N ALA A 47 -5.54 -15.17 20.12
CA ALA A 47 -4.25 -15.67 20.56
C ALA A 47 -3.09 -15.12 19.69
N GLY A 48 -3.36 -14.86 18.40
CA GLY A 48 -2.44 -14.18 17.47
C GLY A 48 -2.27 -12.68 17.72
N GLY A 49 -2.93 -12.11 18.74
CA GLY A 49 -2.82 -10.71 19.10
C GLY A 49 -3.66 -9.75 18.24
N ALA A 50 -4.58 -10.27 17.42
CA ALA A 50 -5.49 -9.43 16.66
C ALA A 50 -6.60 -8.90 17.57
N LEU A 51 -6.89 -7.60 17.44
CA LEU A 51 -7.91 -6.90 18.21
C LEU A 51 -9.31 -7.27 17.69
N ILE A 52 -9.81 -8.43 18.09
CA ILE A 52 -11.18 -8.90 17.82
C ILE A 52 -12.26 -7.98 18.41
N ASN A 53 -11.91 -7.12 19.38
CA ASN A 53 -12.80 -6.17 20.04
C ASN A 53 -12.34 -4.72 19.86
N MET A 54 -11.93 -4.34 18.65
CA MET A 54 -11.41 -2.98 18.39
C MET A 54 -12.47 -1.88 18.60
N ASP A 55 -13.76 -2.21 18.51
CA ASP A 55 -14.86 -1.26 18.69
C ASP A 55 -15.56 -1.36 20.07
N GLN A 56 -15.36 -2.43 20.83
CA GLN A 56 -16.12 -2.65 22.08
C GLN A 56 -15.62 -1.90 23.32
N GLN A 57 -14.49 -1.19 23.28
CA GLN A 57 -14.03 -0.36 24.41
C GLN A 57 -13.29 0.92 24.00
N ASN A 58 -13.86 1.72 23.11
CA ASN A 58 -13.42 3.12 22.95
C ASN A 58 -14.08 4.02 24.01
N THR A 59 -13.68 3.86 25.28
CA THR A 59 -13.65 5.03 26.16
C THR A 59 -12.65 5.98 25.51
N LYS A 60 -13.12 6.97 24.75
CA LYS A 60 -12.29 8.00 24.12
C LYS A 60 -11.58 8.80 25.23
N VAL A 61 -10.49 8.26 25.76
CA VAL A 61 -9.63 8.96 26.72
C VAL A 61 -9.06 10.15 25.95
N LYS A 62 -9.57 11.36 26.24
CA LYS A 62 -9.07 12.59 25.66
C LYS A 62 -7.63 12.76 26.10
N VAL A 63 -6.69 12.35 25.25
CA VAL A 63 -5.25 12.49 25.52
C VAL A 63 -4.94 13.99 25.60
N PRO A 64 -4.38 14.49 26.72
CA PRO A 64 -4.08 15.91 26.89
C PRO A 64 -3.08 16.41 25.85
N PHE A 65 -3.24 17.67 25.42
CA PHE A 65 -2.46 18.26 24.31
C PHE A 65 -0.95 18.31 24.58
N SER A 66 -0.54 18.41 25.85
CA SER A 66 0.87 18.37 26.27
C SER A 66 1.54 17.02 25.96
N VAL A 67 0.82 15.92 26.14
CA VAL A 67 1.30 14.56 25.83
C VAL A 67 1.41 14.38 24.31
N LYS A 68 0.48 14.95 23.53
CA LYS A 68 0.56 14.94 22.07
C LYS A 68 1.79 15.67 21.55
N TRP A 69 2.13 16.83 22.11
CA TRP A 69 3.34 17.57 21.73
C TRP A 69 4.62 16.87 22.16
N GLY A 70 4.65 16.25 23.34
CA GLY A 70 5.76 15.40 23.77
C GLY A 70 5.99 14.21 22.82
N GLN A 71 4.91 13.53 22.42
CA GLN A 71 4.95 12.45 21.44
C GLN A 71 5.40 12.93 20.06
N ILE A 72 4.88 14.05 19.55
CA ILE A 72 5.31 14.62 18.26
C ILE A 72 6.80 14.98 18.29
N LYS A 73 7.29 15.57 19.38
CA LYS A 73 8.72 15.89 19.54
C LYS A 73 9.58 14.63 19.62
N GLN A 74 9.09 13.56 20.24
CA GLN A 74 9.75 12.26 20.30
C GLN A 74 9.77 11.55 18.93
N LEU A 75 8.68 11.66 18.16
CA LEU A 75 8.54 11.13 16.81
C LEU A 75 9.49 11.88 15.84
N LEU A 76 9.53 13.22 15.91
CA LEU A 76 10.45 14.05 15.12
C LEU A 76 11.91 13.96 15.59
N GLY A 77 12.17 13.61 16.85
CA GLY A 77 13.53 13.39 17.36
C GLY A 77 14.13 12.03 16.98
N SER A 78 13.29 11.08 16.56
CA SER A 78 13.75 9.74 16.17
C SER A 78 14.30 9.74 14.75
N ARG A 79 15.62 9.54 14.61
CA ARG A 79 16.31 9.41 13.32
C ARG A 79 15.68 8.35 12.40
N MET A 80 15.16 7.26 12.98
CA MET A 80 14.49 6.21 12.23
C MET A 80 13.21 6.72 11.56
N MET A 81 12.46 7.57 12.25
CA MET A 81 11.18 8.06 11.78
C MET A 81 11.34 9.13 10.69
N ILE A 82 12.31 10.03 10.82
CA ILE A 82 12.69 10.95 9.75
C ILE A 82 13.09 10.17 8.48
N GLY A 83 13.89 9.11 8.62
CA GLY A 83 14.27 8.25 7.50
C GLY A 83 13.07 7.61 6.79
N VAL A 84 12.11 7.10 7.55
CA VAL A 84 10.86 6.56 7.00
C VAL A 84 10.06 7.64 6.28
N TYR A 85 9.97 8.85 6.82
CA TYR A 85 9.25 9.95 6.17
C TYR A 85 9.87 10.39 4.85
N ILE A 86 11.20 10.54 4.80
CA ILE A 86 11.91 10.89 3.57
C ILE A 86 11.73 9.77 2.54
N GLY A 87 11.88 8.50 2.95
CA GLY A 87 11.64 7.36 2.07
C GLY A 87 10.22 7.35 1.51
N GLN A 88 9.22 7.57 2.36
CA GLN A 88 7.82 7.65 1.96
C GLN A 88 7.57 8.85 1.03
N TYR A 89 8.23 9.98 1.24
CA TYR A 89 8.14 11.14 0.34
C TYR A 89 8.68 10.81 -1.04
N CYS A 90 9.86 10.20 -1.13
CA CYS A 90 10.45 9.78 -2.41
C CYS A 90 9.56 8.77 -3.14
N ILE A 91 9.00 7.78 -2.43
CA ILE A 91 8.07 6.80 -3.00
C ILE A 91 6.82 7.50 -3.53
N ASN A 92 6.24 8.44 -2.77
CA ASN A 92 5.07 9.19 -3.22
C ASN A 92 5.41 10.04 -4.45
N ALA A 93 6.51 10.78 -4.43
CA ALA A 93 6.94 11.61 -5.55
C ALA A 93 7.11 10.79 -6.84
N LEU A 94 7.78 9.64 -6.76
CA LEU A 94 7.92 8.70 -7.88
C LEU A 94 6.57 8.15 -8.34
N THR A 95 5.71 7.74 -7.41
CA THR A 95 4.37 7.22 -7.72
C THR A 95 3.54 8.26 -8.48
N TYR A 96 3.50 9.51 -8.00
CA TYR A 96 2.79 10.59 -8.67
C TYR A 96 3.36 10.89 -10.05
N PHE A 97 4.69 10.86 -10.21
CA PHE A 97 5.34 11.01 -11.50
C PHE A 97 4.87 9.94 -12.50
N PHE A 98 4.85 8.67 -12.10
CA PHE A 98 4.43 7.56 -12.97
C PHE A 98 2.93 7.59 -13.31
N ILE A 99 2.08 8.09 -12.43
CA ILE A 99 0.63 8.16 -12.68
C ILE A 99 0.27 9.36 -13.57
N THR A 100 0.85 10.53 -13.30
CA THR A 100 0.39 11.78 -13.92
C THR A 100 1.26 12.23 -15.09
N TRP A 101 2.58 12.25 -14.90
CA TRP A 101 3.52 12.83 -15.86
C TRP A 101 4.05 11.81 -16.86
N PHE A 102 4.25 10.56 -16.45
CA PHE A 102 4.84 9.54 -17.32
C PHE A 102 4.01 9.26 -18.59
N PRO A 103 2.68 9.05 -18.52
CA PRO A 103 1.89 8.83 -19.74
C PRO A 103 1.91 10.05 -20.66
N VAL A 104 1.82 11.25 -20.08
CA VAL A 104 1.86 12.52 -20.83
C VAL A 104 3.21 12.70 -21.52
N TYR A 105 4.32 12.41 -20.84
CA TYR A 105 5.66 12.46 -21.39
C TYR A 105 5.84 11.49 -22.58
N LEU A 106 5.33 10.25 -22.45
CA LEU A 106 5.39 9.26 -23.53
C LEU A 106 4.58 9.70 -24.77
N VAL A 107 3.44 10.37 -24.57
CA VAL A 107 2.64 10.88 -25.69
C VAL A 107 3.26 12.13 -26.30
N GLN A 108 3.59 13.14 -25.50
CA GLN A 108 4.02 14.46 -25.99
C GLN A 108 5.49 14.50 -26.40
N ALA A 109 6.40 13.95 -25.61
CA ALA A 109 7.85 14.04 -25.88
C ALA A 109 8.36 12.89 -26.75
N ARG A 110 7.74 11.70 -26.66
CA ARG A 110 8.12 10.52 -27.45
C ARG A 110 7.20 10.25 -28.64
N GLY A 111 6.18 11.08 -28.85
CA GLY A 111 5.26 11.00 -29.99
C GLY A 111 4.46 9.70 -30.06
N MET A 112 4.33 8.96 -28.96
CA MET A 112 3.58 7.70 -28.97
C MET A 112 2.07 7.95 -28.98
N SER A 113 1.33 7.09 -29.67
CA SER A 113 -0.14 7.06 -29.57
C SER A 113 -0.57 6.82 -28.13
N ILE A 114 -1.70 7.41 -27.72
CA ILE A 114 -2.31 7.28 -26.38
C ILE A 114 -2.42 5.80 -25.96
N LEU A 115 -2.81 4.93 -26.89
CA LEU A 115 -3.01 3.50 -26.62
C LEU A 115 -1.68 2.79 -26.27
N LYS A 116 -0.62 3.00 -27.08
CA LYS A 116 0.73 2.49 -26.77
C LYS A 116 1.28 3.08 -25.48
N ALA A 117 1.11 4.38 -25.25
CA ALA A 117 1.57 5.04 -24.04
C ALA A 117 0.89 4.47 -22.79
N GLY A 118 -0.41 4.16 -22.86
CA GLY A 118 -1.14 3.48 -21.78
C GLY A 118 -0.60 2.09 -21.46
N PHE A 119 -0.31 1.27 -22.48
CA PHE A 119 0.30 -0.05 -22.26
C PHE A 119 1.69 0.07 -21.61
N VAL A 120 2.54 0.97 -22.11
CA VAL A 120 3.89 1.16 -21.53
C VAL A 120 3.81 1.74 -20.11
N ALA A 121 2.88 2.65 -19.84
CA ALA A 121 2.63 3.20 -18.51
C ALA A 121 2.15 2.15 -17.50
N SER A 122 1.53 1.05 -17.96
CA SER A 122 1.10 -0.04 -17.09
C SER A 122 2.25 -0.94 -16.63
N VAL A 123 3.35 -1.01 -17.37
CA VAL A 123 4.49 -1.89 -17.07
C VAL A 123 5.11 -1.57 -15.70
N PRO A 124 5.45 -0.32 -15.36
CA PRO A 124 5.94 0.03 -14.02
C PRO A 124 4.96 -0.35 -12.90
N ALA A 125 3.64 -0.20 -13.12
CA ALA A 125 2.64 -0.54 -12.12
C ALA A 125 2.59 -2.06 -11.85
N VAL A 126 2.65 -2.88 -12.89
CA VAL A 126 2.69 -4.35 -12.77
C VAL A 126 3.98 -4.79 -12.08
N CYS A 127 5.14 -4.24 -12.48
CA CYS A 127 6.41 -4.52 -11.83
C CYS A 127 6.40 -4.12 -10.35
N GLY A 128 5.79 -2.98 -10.01
CA GLY A 128 5.61 -2.53 -8.64
C GLY A 128 4.73 -3.46 -7.81
N PHE A 129 3.64 -3.97 -8.38
CA PHE A 129 2.79 -4.96 -7.73
C PHE A 129 3.53 -6.27 -7.44
N ILE A 130 4.20 -6.84 -8.46
CA ILE A 130 5.00 -8.06 -8.30
C ILE A 130 6.11 -7.85 -7.27
N GLY A 131 6.81 -6.73 -7.33
CA GLY A 131 7.86 -6.37 -6.38
C GLY A 131 7.34 -6.23 -4.94
N GLY A 132 6.15 -5.65 -4.76
CA GLY A 132 5.50 -5.55 -3.45
C GLY A 132 5.11 -6.91 -2.88
N VAL A 133 4.51 -7.78 -3.69
CA VAL A 133 4.14 -9.15 -3.28
C VAL A 133 5.39 -9.97 -2.92
N LEU A 134 6.41 -9.96 -3.79
CA LEU A 134 7.67 -10.64 -3.52
C LEU A 134 8.38 -10.08 -2.28
N GLY A 135 8.39 -8.76 -2.10
CA GLY A 135 8.94 -8.11 -0.91
C GLY A 135 8.25 -8.54 0.37
N GLY A 136 6.92 -8.68 0.34
CA GLY A 136 6.13 -9.23 1.44
C GLY A 136 6.47 -10.68 1.74
N ILE A 137 6.50 -11.55 0.71
CA ILE A 137 6.84 -12.97 0.86
C ILE A 137 8.26 -13.13 1.44
N ILE A 138 9.24 -12.38 0.92
CA ILE A 138 10.62 -12.42 1.39
C ILE A 138 10.72 -11.90 2.83
N SER A 139 10.01 -10.81 3.16
CA SER A 139 9.95 -10.27 4.52
C SER A 139 9.36 -11.29 5.50
N ASP A 140 8.25 -11.93 5.15
CA ASP A 140 7.59 -12.93 5.99
C ASP A 140 8.42 -14.21 6.13
N TRP A 141 9.04 -14.68 5.05
CA TRP A 141 9.96 -15.81 5.09
C TRP A 141 11.14 -15.55 6.00
N LEU A 142 11.71 -14.35 5.93
CA LEU A 142 12.84 -13.95 6.77
C LEU A 142 12.42 -13.75 8.24
N MET A 143 11.23 -13.19 8.47
CA MET A 143 10.65 -13.06 9.81
C MET A 143 10.47 -14.42 10.48
N ARG A 144 9.92 -15.40 9.75
CA ARG A 144 9.73 -16.79 10.24
C ARG A 144 11.05 -17.50 10.53
N ARG A 145 12.12 -17.18 9.80
CA ARG A 145 13.43 -17.84 9.94
C ARG A 145 14.33 -17.21 10.99
N THR A 146 14.29 -15.90 11.17
CA THR A 146 15.25 -15.16 12.01
C THR A 146 14.65 -14.61 13.30
N GLY A 147 13.31 -14.54 13.42
CA GLY A 147 12.62 -14.10 14.64
C GLY A 147 12.83 -12.62 15.01
N SER A 148 13.56 -11.84 14.19
CA SER A 148 13.89 -10.44 14.45
C SER A 148 13.17 -9.49 13.49
N LEU A 149 12.29 -8.65 14.04
CA LEU A 149 11.56 -7.58 13.33
C LEU A 149 12.49 -6.61 12.60
N ASN A 150 13.71 -6.40 13.09
CA ASN A 150 14.68 -5.47 12.50
C ASN A 150 15.28 -6.03 11.20
N ILE A 151 15.50 -7.35 11.15
CA ILE A 151 16.02 -8.04 9.96
C ILE A 151 14.89 -8.20 8.93
N ALA A 152 13.69 -8.60 9.36
CA ALA A 152 12.53 -8.73 8.45
C ALA A 152 12.23 -7.43 7.69
N ARG A 153 12.32 -6.27 8.35
CA ARG A 153 12.02 -4.97 7.72
C ARG A 153 13.18 -4.34 6.95
N LYS A 154 14.43 -4.53 7.39
CA LYS A 154 15.59 -3.92 6.69
C LYS A 154 16.03 -4.71 5.47
N THR A 155 15.84 -6.02 5.44
CA THR A 155 16.40 -6.87 4.37
C THR A 155 15.75 -6.66 3.01
N PRO A 156 14.41 -6.48 2.90
CA PRO A 156 13.79 -6.11 1.62
C PRO A 156 14.29 -4.76 1.09
N ILE A 157 14.54 -3.80 1.99
CA ILE A 157 15.08 -2.48 1.65
C ILE A 157 16.52 -2.61 1.13
N VAL A 158 17.37 -3.35 1.85
CA VAL A 158 18.78 -3.58 1.47
C VAL A 158 18.88 -4.38 0.16
N MET A 159 18.06 -5.41 -0.03
CA MET A 159 17.99 -6.18 -1.27
C MET A 159 17.54 -5.32 -2.45
N GLY A 160 16.51 -4.47 -2.25
CA GLY A 160 16.08 -3.51 -3.27
C GLY A 160 17.15 -2.49 -3.64
N MET A 161 17.88 -1.97 -2.65
CA MET A 161 19.03 -1.07 -2.87
C MET A 161 20.18 -1.78 -3.60
N LEU A 162 20.50 -3.03 -3.24
CA LEU A 162 21.55 -3.81 -3.91
C LEU A 162 21.19 -4.11 -5.38
N LEU A 163 19.95 -4.52 -5.65
CA LEU A 163 19.46 -4.70 -7.03
C LEU A 163 19.54 -3.41 -7.84
N SER A 164 19.25 -2.27 -7.21
CA SER A 164 19.36 -0.95 -7.85
C SER A 164 20.82 -0.60 -8.17
N MET A 165 21.77 -0.95 -7.29
CA MET A 165 23.20 -0.77 -7.53
C MET A 165 23.73 -1.64 -8.67
N VAL A 166 23.23 -2.88 -8.83
CA VAL A 166 23.62 -3.77 -9.94
C VAL A 166 23.19 -3.19 -11.29
N MET A 167 22.00 -2.57 -11.37
CA MET A 167 21.57 -1.89 -12.60
C MET A 167 22.47 -0.70 -12.99
N VAL A 168 23.01 0.03 -12.02
CA VAL A 168 23.96 1.14 -12.29
C VAL A 168 25.29 0.63 -12.84
N PHE A 169 25.74 -0.57 -12.45
CA PHE A 169 26.96 -1.19 -12.97
C PHE A 169 26.81 -1.78 -14.38
N CYS A 170 25.58 -2.08 -14.81
CA CYS A 170 25.29 -2.61 -16.13
C CYS A 170 25.00 -1.52 -17.18
N ASN A 171 25.02 -0.25 -16.80
CA ASN A 171 24.84 0.91 -17.68
C ASN A 171 26.17 1.64 -17.88
#